data_AF-A0A256WBS6-F1
#
_entry.id   AF-A0A256WBS6-F1
#
_cell.length_a   1.000
_cell.length_b   1.000
_cell.length_c   1.000
_cell.angle_alpha   90.00
_cell.angle_beta   90.00
_cell.angle_gamma   90.00
#
_symmetry.space_group_name_H-M   'P 1'
#
loop_
_entity.id
_entity.type
_entity.pdbx_description
1 polymer ?
#
loop_
_entity_poly.entity_id
_entity_poly.type
_entity_poly.pdbx_seq_one_letter_code
_entity_poly.pdbx_strand_id
1 'polypeptide(L)'
;MKFVLIAAFLSFAVAGFSTDYQKKMSKTVKISLSKALESRGLVWAMYNQLDDDFLKLGSENNAPYVVKVKYRKCLYLIHGDYKEWVLFFLMDPVLPKSEKSAIGNFNRFIN
;
A
#
# COMPACT_ATOMS: atom_id res chain seq x y z
N MET A 1 41.29 25.18 33.35
CA MET A 1 40.92 25.62 31.98
C MET A 1 40.85 24.46 30.95
N LYS A 2 40.40 23.23 31.32
CA LYS A 2 40.37 22.07 30.38
C LYS A 2 39.00 21.37 30.27
N PHE A 3 38.01 21.74 31.09
CA PHE A 3 36.69 21.08 31.13
C PHE A 3 35.62 21.76 30.26
N VAL A 4 35.88 22.97 29.75
CA VAL A 4 34.91 23.71 28.92
C VAL A 4 34.74 23.09 27.54
N LEU A 5 35.81 22.47 27.00
CA LEU A 5 35.77 21.89 25.64
C LEU A 5 34.89 20.63 25.54
N ILE A 6 34.77 19.87 26.63
CA ILE A 6 34.02 18.60 26.66
C ILE A 6 32.51 18.86 26.67
N ALA A 7 32.06 19.93 27.33
CA ALA A 7 30.65 20.33 27.35
C ALA A 7 30.15 20.78 25.95
N ALA A 8 31.01 21.41 25.14
CA ALA A 8 30.65 21.84 23.79
C ALA A 8 30.40 20.67 22.83
N PHE A 9 31.10 19.54 23.01
CA PHE A 9 30.91 18.35 22.19
C PHE A 9 29.65 17.55 22.55
N LEU A 10 29.21 17.55 23.82
CA LEU A 10 27.96 16.89 24.21
C LEU A 10 26.71 17.60 23.66
N SER A 11 26.75 18.92 23.47
CA SER A 11 25.58 19.68 23.00
C SER A 11 25.19 19.40 21.54
N PHE A 12 26.12 18.93 20.70
CA PHE A 12 25.81 18.55 19.31
C PHE A 12 25.22 17.14 19.16
N ALA A 13 25.40 16.26 20.16
CA ALA A 13 24.89 14.89 20.10
C ALA A 13 23.38 14.78 20.33
N VAL A 14 22.77 15.76 21.00
CA VAL A 14 21.33 15.73 21.33
C VAL A 14 20.45 16.21 20.16
N ALA A 15 21.02 16.91 19.18
CA ALA A 15 20.30 17.41 18.00
C ALA A 15 20.21 16.40 16.83
N GLY A 16 20.74 15.18 16.98
CA GLY A 16 20.79 14.17 15.92
C GLY A 16 19.61 13.17 15.89
N PHE A 17 18.76 13.16 16.91
CA PHE A 17 17.66 12.17 17.04
C PHE A 17 16.27 12.80 17.14
N SER A 18 16.08 14.01 16.59
CA SER A 18 14.76 14.37 16.08
C SER A 18 14.72 13.98 14.60
N THR A 19 14.80 12.67 14.32
CA THR A 19 14.11 12.19 13.12
C THR A 19 12.65 12.31 13.48
N ASP A 20 12.12 13.50 13.24
CA ASP A 20 10.71 13.77 13.20
C ASP A 20 10.21 12.82 12.10
N TYR A 21 9.87 11.59 12.49
CA TYR A 21 8.96 10.72 11.79
C TYR A 21 7.61 11.44 11.87
N GLN A 22 7.53 12.63 11.26
CA GLN A 22 6.34 13.07 10.58
C GLN A 22 6.13 12.02 9.52
N LYS A 23 5.50 10.92 9.96
CA LYS A 23 4.73 10.00 9.15
C LYS A 23 3.95 10.92 8.25
N LYS A 24 4.46 11.17 7.03
CA LYS A 24 3.79 11.98 6.00
C LYS A 24 2.36 11.57 6.13
N MET A 25 1.50 12.47 6.61
CA MET A 25 0.11 12.12 6.93
C MET A 25 -0.52 11.72 5.60
N SER A 26 -0.37 10.45 5.25
CA SER A 26 -0.90 9.89 4.02
C SER A 26 -2.39 9.93 4.27
N LYS A 27 -3.06 10.83 3.54
CA LYS A 27 -4.50 11.03 3.65
C LYS A 27 -5.15 9.65 3.65
N THR A 28 -5.73 9.30 4.79
CA THR A 28 -6.36 7.99 4.97
C THR A 28 -7.82 8.18 4.60
N VAL A 29 -8.25 7.54 3.52
CA VAL A 29 -9.61 7.64 3.00
C VAL A 29 -10.31 6.32 3.31
N LYS A 30 -11.39 6.37 4.09
CA LYS A 30 -12.25 5.21 4.33
C LYS A 30 -13.33 5.17 3.26
N ILE A 31 -13.46 4.05 2.56
CA ILE A 31 -14.47 3.85 1.52
C ILE A 31 -15.01 2.42 1.58
N SER A 32 -16.24 2.22 1.09
CA SER A 32 -16.78 0.88 0.86
C SER A 32 -16.11 0.22 -0.35
N LEU A 33 -16.14 -1.11 -0.40
CA LEU A 33 -15.70 -1.88 -1.56
C LEU A 33 -16.45 -1.44 -2.82
N SER A 34 -17.77 -1.32 -2.77
CA SER A 34 -18.59 -0.82 -3.88
C SER A 34 -18.10 0.52 -4.44
N LYS A 35 -17.70 1.46 -3.59
CA LYS A 35 -17.15 2.75 -4.01
C LYS A 35 -15.75 2.62 -4.59
N ALA A 36 -14.95 1.68 -4.09
CA ALA A 36 -13.61 1.40 -4.60
C ALA A 36 -13.65 0.86 -6.05
N LEU A 37 -14.66 0.05 -6.37
CA LEU A 37 -14.87 -0.55 -7.69
C LEU A 37 -15.17 0.47 -8.80
N GLU A 38 -15.67 1.66 -8.46
CA GLU A 38 -15.88 2.74 -9.44
C GLU A 38 -14.56 3.25 -10.06
N SER A 39 -13.43 3.07 -9.36
CA SER A 39 -12.12 3.54 -9.80
C SER A 39 -11.26 2.39 -10.31
N ARG A 40 -11.19 2.24 -11.64
CA ARG A 40 -10.38 1.18 -12.29
C ARG A 40 -8.93 1.14 -11.81
N GLY A 41 -8.30 2.29 -11.59
CA GLY A 41 -6.92 2.36 -11.10
C GLY A 41 -6.76 1.90 -9.65
N LEU A 42 -7.79 2.12 -8.82
CA LEU A 42 -7.80 1.63 -7.44
C LEU A 42 -8.04 0.13 -7.40
N VAL A 43 -8.97 -0.37 -8.22
CA VAL A 43 -9.21 -1.81 -8.41
C VAL A 43 -7.92 -2.55 -8.78
N TRP A 44 -7.17 -2.03 -9.75
CA TRP A 44 -5.88 -2.62 -10.12
C TRP A 44 -4.87 -2.60 -8.97
N ALA A 45 -4.80 -1.50 -8.21
CA ALA A 45 -3.95 -1.40 -7.03
C ALA A 45 -4.37 -2.38 -5.92
N MET A 46 -5.66 -2.70 -5.82
CA MET A 46 -6.19 -3.71 -4.90
C MET A 46 -5.71 -5.10 -5.31
N TYR A 47 -5.89 -5.54 -6.55
CA TYR A 47 -5.43 -6.87 -7.01
C TYR A 47 -3.91 -7.07 -6.86
N ASN A 48 -3.12 -6.01 -7.00
CA ASN A 48 -1.67 -6.11 -6.83
C ASN A 48 -1.19 -6.13 -5.37
N GLN A 49 -2.02 -5.67 -4.42
CA GLN A 49 -1.63 -5.53 -3.01
C GLN A 49 -2.36 -6.48 -2.07
N LEU A 50 -3.51 -7.00 -2.49
CA LEU A 50 -4.33 -7.91 -1.70
C LEU A 50 -4.07 -9.35 -2.12
N ASP A 51 -4.00 -10.22 -1.12
CA ASP A 51 -3.92 -11.66 -1.29
C ASP A 51 -5.22 -12.28 -0.75
N ASP A 52 -5.80 -13.19 -1.50
CA ASP A 52 -7.02 -13.94 -1.19
C ASP A 52 -6.94 -14.63 0.19
N ASP A 53 -5.72 -14.87 0.68
CA ASP A 53 -5.46 -15.40 2.03
C ASP A 53 -6.08 -14.55 3.15
N PHE A 54 -6.31 -13.25 2.95
CA PHE A 54 -6.96 -12.43 3.98
C PHE A 54 -8.42 -12.86 4.25
N LEU A 55 -9.08 -13.49 3.28
CA LEU A 55 -10.44 -14.00 3.45
C LEU A 55 -10.51 -15.14 4.47
N LYS A 56 -9.40 -15.87 4.66
CA LYS A 56 -9.32 -16.97 5.64
C LYS A 56 -9.27 -16.47 7.08
N LEU A 57 -8.85 -15.22 7.31
CA LEU A 57 -8.68 -14.64 8.65
C LEU A 57 -9.97 -14.15 9.31
N GLY A 58 -11.04 -13.89 8.55
CA GLY A 58 -12.22 -13.21 9.10
C GLY A 58 -13.34 -14.11 9.63
N SER A 59 -13.07 -15.38 9.94
CA SER A 59 -14.08 -16.32 10.42
C SER A 59 -14.50 -16.12 11.88
N GLU A 60 -13.72 -15.42 12.71
CA GLU A 60 -13.91 -15.48 14.17
C GLU A 60 -14.99 -14.55 14.72
N ASN A 61 -15.34 -13.42 14.08
CA ASN A 61 -16.13 -12.37 14.78
C ASN A 61 -17.21 -11.63 13.96
N ASN A 62 -17.61 -12.13 12.78
CA ASN A 62 -18.64 -11.48 11.95
C ASN A 62 -18.38 -9.98 11.66
N ALA A 63 -17.12 -9.54 11.81
CA ALA A 63 -16.70 -8.16 11.60
C ALA A 63 -16.50 -7.90 10.10
N PRO A 64 -16.73 -6.66 9.63
CA PRO A 64 -16.46 -6.32 8.24
C PRO A 64 -14.98 -6.50 7.92
N TYR A 65 -14.69 -7.04 6.75
CA TYR A 65 -13.32 -7.21 6.28
C TYR A 65 -12.79 -5.86 5.83
N VAL A 66 -11.69 -5.43 6.45
CA VAL A 66 -11.07 -4.13 6.18
C VAL A 66 -9.64 -4.33 5.69
N VAL A 67 -9.34 -3.77 4.52
CA VAL A 67 -8.01 -3.84 3.93
C VAL A 67 -7.42 -2.45 3.70
N LYS A 68 -6.09 -2.39 3.68
CA LYS A 68 -5.31 -1.16 3.49
C LYS A 68 -4.64 -1.21 2.12
N VAL A 69 -4.99 -0.28 1.24
CA VAL A 69 -4.45 -0.22 -0.13
C VAL A 69 -3.82 1.15 -0.37
N LYS A 70 -2.58 1.19 -0.84
CA LYS A 70 -1.92 2.45 -1.21
C LYS A 70 -2.18 2.76 -2.68
N TYR A 71 -2.69 3.96 -2.97
CA TYR A 71 -2.92 4.44 -4.33
C TYR A 71 -2.78 5.96 -4.41
N ARG A 72 -2.02 6.46 -5.40
CA ARG A 72 -1.77 7.90 -5.65
C ARG A 72 -1.41 8.72 -4.38
N LYS A 73 -0.48 8.20 -3.57
CA LYS A 73 -0.02 8.80 -2.28
C LYS A 73 -1.08 8.85 -1.16
N CYS A 74 -2.25 8.26 -1.37
CA CYS A 74 -3.30 8.09 -0.36
C CYS A 74 -3.31 6.64 0.17
N LEU A 75 -3.73 6.48 1.42
CA LEU A 75 -4.00 5.17 2.01
C LEU A 75 -5.51 4.97 2.03
N TYR A 76 -6.00 3.98 1.31
CA TYR A 76 -7.41 3.61 1.30
C TYR A 76 -7.65 2.52 2.33
N LEU A 77 -8.61 2.76 3.22
CA LEU A 77 -9.19 1.75 4.09
C LEU A 77 -10.50 1.31 3.46
N ILE A 78 -10.45 0.15 2.79
CA ILE A 78 -11.58 -0.39 2.05
C ILE A 78 -12.28 -1.41 2.94
N HIS A 79 -13.55 -1.18 3.22
CA HIS A 79 -14.37 -2.09 4.02
C HIS A 79 -15.42 -2.78 3.15
N GLY A 80 -15.72 -4.04 3.43
CA GLY A 80 -16.76 -4.80 2.76
C GLY A 80 -17.06 -6.10 3.49
N ASP A 81 -18.16 -6.72 3.12
CA ASP A 81 -18.56 -8.03 3.63
C ASP A 81 -17.79 -9.15 2.93
N TYR A 82 -17.71 -10.32 3.57
CA TYR A 82 -17.07 -11.51 2.98
C TYR A 82 -17.58 -11.79 1.56
N LYS A 83 -18.90 -11.74 1.36
CA LYS A 83 -19.53 -12.00 0.06
C LYS A 83 -19.08 -11.01 -1.01
N GLU A 84 -18.94 -9.73 -0.66
CA GLU A 84 -18.47 -8.71 -1.59
C GLU A 84 -17.01 -8.92 -1.97
N TRP A 85 -16.17 -9.30 -1.00
CA TRP A 85 -14.76 -9.60 -1.26
C TRP A 85 -14.56 -10.88 -2.08
N VAL A 86 -15.34 -11.93 -1.83
CA VAL A 86 -15.33 -13.14 -2.67
C VAL A 86 -15.72 -12.78 -4.10
N LEU A 87 -16.76 -11.99 -4.30
CA LEU A 87 -17.15 -11.53 -5.64
C LEU A 87 -16.05 -10.69 -6.31
N PHE A 88 -15.36 -9.86 -5.55
CA PHE A 88 -14.21 -9.09 -6.04
C PHE A 88 -13.10 -10.02 -6.56
N PHE A 89 -12.69 -11.04 -5.81
CA PHE A 89 -11.65 -11.97 -6.27
C PHE A 89 -12.09 -12.90 -7.41
N LEU A 90 -13.39 -13.20 -7.49
CA LEU A 90 -13.96 -13.94 -8.62
C LEU A 90 -14.13 -13.09 -9.89
N MET A 91 -14.18 -11.76 -9.77
CA MET A 91 -14.15 -10.88 -10.93
C MET A 91 -12.74 -10.88 -11.51
N ASP A 92 -12.58 -11.41 -12.72
CA ASP A 92 -11.33 -11.25 -13.46
C ASP A 92 -11.21 -9.77 -13.85
N PRO A 93 -10.16 -9.04 -13.42
CA PRO A 93 -9.98 -7.66 -13.84
C PRO A 93 -9.77 -7.67 -15.35
N VAL A 94 -10.77 -7.22 -16.12
CA VAL A 94 -10.65 -7.06 -17.57
C VAL A 94 -9.46 -6.13 -17.86
N LEU A 95 -8.31 -6.75 -18.12
CA LEU A 95 -7.06 -6.07 -18.42
C LEU A 95 -7.26 -5.26 -19.70
N PRO A 96 -6.79 -4.00 -19.79
CA PRO A 96 -6.40 -3.50 -21.08
C PRO A 96 -5.24 -4.40 -21.57
N LYS A 97 -5.49 -5.19 -22.62
CA LYS A 97 -4.45 -5.89 -23.39
C LYS A 97 -3.48 -4.84 -23.97
N SER A 98 -2.48 -4.43 -23.20
CA SER A 98 -1.45 -3.51 -23.69
C SER A 98 -0.20 -3.64 -22.84
N GLU A 99 0.92 -3.98 -23.49
CA GLU A 99 2.32 -3.87 -23.01
C GLU A 99 2.96 -4.99 -22.18
N LYS A 100 2.57 -6.26 -22.35
CA LYS A 100 3.50 -7.40 -22.10
C LYS A 100 4.24 -7.88 -23.36
N SER A 101 4.35 -7.05 -24.40
CA SER A 101 5.00 -7.41 -25.68
C SER A 101 6.24 -6.57 -26.05
N ALA A 102 6.70 -5.65 -25.19
CA ALA A 102 7.87 -4.81 -25.50
C ALA A 102 9.17 -5.18 -24.74
N ILE A 103 9.13 -6.05 -23.73
CA ILE A 103 10.32 -6.37 -22.90
C ILE A 103 10.89 -7.77 -23.22
N GLY A 104 10.28 -8.50 -24.16
CA GLY A 104 10.62 -9.89 -24.46
C GLY A 104 11.38 -10.15 -25.75
N ASN A 105 12.15 -9.20 -26.30
CA ASN A 105 12.85 -9.43 -27.58
C ASN A 105 14.13 -8.60 -27.82
N PHE A 106 14.97 -8.39 -26.80
CA PHE A 106 16.30 -7.77 -26.98
C PHE A 106 17.48 -8.77 -27.04
N ASN A 107 17.25 -10.08 -26.91
CA ASN A 107 18.32 -11.09 -26.91
C ASN A 107 18.46 -11.88 -28.23
N ARG A 108 18.00 -11.35 -29.36
CA ARG A 108 18.10 -12.05 -30.67
C ARG A 108 18.99 -11.37 -31.72
N PHE A 109 19.79 -10.37 -31.33
CA PHE A 109 20.69 -9.65 -32.25
C PHE A 109 22.17 -9.73 -31.90
N ILE A 110 22.59 -10.61 -31.00
CA ILE A 110 24.01 -10.91 -30.78
C ILE A 110 24.21 -12.42 -30.77
N ASN A 111 24.24 -13.00 -31.98
CA ASN A 111 25.07 -14.15 -32.35
C ASN A 111 25.12 -14.26 -33.87
#